data_AF-A0A974PVJ2-F1
#
_entry.id   AF-A0A974PVJ2-F1
#
_cell.length_a   1.000
_cell.length_b   1.000
_cell.length_c   1.000
_cell.angle_alpha   90.00
_cell.angle_beta   90.00
_cell.angle_gamma   90.00
#
_symmetry.space_group_name_H-M   'P 1'
#
loop_
_entity.id
_entity.type
_entity.pdbx_description
1 polymer ?
#
loop_
_entity_poly.entity_id
_entity_poly.type
_entity_poly.pdbx_seq_one_letter_code
_entity_poly.pdbx_strand_id
1 'polypeptide(L)'
;MVKRLFFCLAFLGCSLLATAPARAADPAADRQNLHWRCWYDQQVHIHCLLDSDPAPTAAGKTTAQLPRIVQELRSKPSSFKAVLIRIPMYTDPYDVHFPRLLAEATMCGGRADCSVQYTQQVPEHGEIAQILLRHLDWPQPGDTRIAGAPPATQLAAAGRAY
;
A
#
# COMPACT_ATOMS: atom_id res chain seq x y z
N MET A 1 -32.68 -69.44 -2.89
CA MET A 1 -31.66 -69.64 -1.84
C MET A 1 -30.89 -68.35 -1.64
N VAL A 2 -31.16 -67.67 -0.50
CA VAL A 2 -30.18 -67.26 0.55
C VAL A 2 -29.35 -66.01 0.15
N LYS A 3 -29.74 -64.77 0.48
CA LYS A 3 -29.82 -64.07 1.80
C LYS A 3 -28.43 -63.61 2.30
N ARG A 4 -28.22 -62.28 2.37
CA ARG A 4 -27.34 -61.49 3.29
C ARG A 4 -27.32 -60.01 2.87
N LEU A 5 -28.39 -59.25 3.14
CA LEU A 5 -28.40 -58.13 4.11
C LEU A 5 -27.45 -58.22 5.32
N PHE A 6 -27.04 -57.02 5.78
CA PHE A 6 -26.53 -56.59 7.10
C PHE A 6 -25.03 -56.21 7.21
N PHE A 7 -24.80 -55.11 7.95
CA PHE A 7 -23.57 -54.42 8.39
C PHE A 7 -23.10 -53.31 7.43
N CYS A 8 -23.12 -52.01 7.73
CA CYS A 8 -23.20 -51.29 9.01
C CYS A 8 -23.97 -49.97 8.85
N LEU A 9 -25.18 -49.93 9.39
CA LEU A 9 -25.81 -48.72 9.94
C LEU A 9 -25.06 -48.37 11.24
N ALA A 10 -23.99 -47.59 11.15
CA ALA A 10 -23.28 -47.06 12.33
C ALA A 10 -22.42 -45.84 11.98
N PHE A 11 -23.02 -44.75 11.50
CA PHE A 11 -22.47 -43.40 11.66
C PHE A 11 -23.61 -42.43 12.02
N LEU A 12 -24.37 -42.83 13.03
CA LEU A 12 -25.17 -41.92 13.86
C LEU A 12 -24.26 -41.54 15.04
N GLY A 13 -23.58 -40.40 14.97
CA GLY A 13 -22.73 -39.98 16.08
C GLY A 13 -21.77 -38.86 15.73
N CYS A 14 -21.97 -37.71 16.36
CA CYS A 14 -21.14 -36.51 16.27
C CYS A 14 -21.31 -35.67 14.98
N SER A 15 -22.51 -35.15 14.76
CA SER A 15 -22.66 -33.80 14.20
C SER A 15 -22.08 -32.81 15.23
N LEU A 16 -20.75 -32.72 15.27
CA LEU A 16 -20.05 -31.57 15.83
C LEU A 16 -20.49 -30.39 14.98
N LEU A 17 -21.55 -29.73 15.43
CA LEU A 17 -21.82 -28.34 15.11
C LEU A 17 -20.56 -27.58 15.52
N ALA A 18 -19.63 -27.48 14.57
CA ALA A 18 -18.56 -26.50 14.61
C ALA A 18 -19.27 -25.14 14.53
N THR A 19 -19.72 -24.64 15.67
CA THR A 19 -20.03 -23.24 15.87
C THR A 19 -18.72 -22.50 15.66
N ALA A 20 -18.41 -22.23 14.39
CA ALA A 20 -17.38 -21.29 14.02
C ALA A 20 -17.78 -19.97 14.71
N PRO A 21 -16.93 -19.40 15.57
CA PRO A 21 -17.23 -18.10 16.15
C PRO A 21 -17.40 -17.14 14.98
N ALA A 22 -18.61 -16.58 14.84
CA ALA A 22 -18.87 -15.46 13.95
C ALA A 22 -17.95 -14.34 14.43
N ARG A 23 -16.81 -14.21 13.75
CA ARG A 23 -15.80 -13.19 14.01
C ARG A 23 -16.49 -11.87 13.73
N ALA A 24 -16.96 -11.20 14.77
CA ALA A 24 -17.51 -9.86 14.66
C ALA A 24 -16.46 -9.01 13.95
N ALA A 25 -16.77 -8.60 12.72
CA ALA A 25 -15.93 -7.69 11.97
C ALA A 25 -15.95 -6.36 12.73
N ASP A 26 -14.87 -6.10 13.47
CA ASP A 26 -14.74 -4.89 14.27
C ASP A 26 -14.64 -3.70 13.29
N PRO A 27 -15.63 -2.80 13.20
CA PRO A 27 -15.63 -1.69 12.26
C PRO A 27 -14.55 -0.65 12.57
N ALA A 28 -13.84 -0.81 13.70
CA ALA A 28 -12.65 -0.02 14.03
C ALA A 28 -11.35 -0.54 13.39
N ALA A 29 -11.30 -1.80 12.92
CA ALA A 29 -10.13 -2.38 12.27
C ALA A 29 -9.88 -1.85 10.84
N ASP A 30 -10.85 -1.15 10.26
CA ASP A 30 -10.79 -0.64 8.88
C ASP A 30 -10.06 0.71 8.76
N ARG A 31 -9.68 1.36 9.88
CA ARG A 31 -9.20 2.74 9.85
C ARG A 31 -7.68 2.92 9.74
N GLN A 32 -6.89 1.85 9.68
CA GLN A 32 -5.44 1.98 9.74
C GLN A 32 -4.65 0.98 8.88
N ASN A 33 -5.13 0.69 7.66
CA ASN A 33 -4.37 -0.16 6.74
C ASN A 33 -3.50 0.66 5.80
N LEU A 34 -2.26 0.21 5.63
CA LEU A 34 -1.32 0.74 4.65
C LEU A 34 -1.84 0.38 3.26
N HIS A 35 -2.15 1.37 2.44
CA HIS A 35 -2.71 1.13 1.11
C HIS A 35 -1.82 1.74 0.03
N TRP A 36 -1.33 0.89 -0.84
CA TRP A 36 -0.58 1.28 -2.02
C TRP A 36 -1.47 1.23 -3.25
N ARG A 37 -1.36 2.24 -4.11
CA ARG A 37 -1.95 2.21 -5.45
C ARG A 37 -0.83 1.96 -6.44
N CYS A 38 -0.97 0.91 -7.24
CA CYS A 38 0.02 0.54 -8.24
C CYS A 38 -0.62 0.39 -9.63
N TRP A 39 0.13 0.71 -10.67
CA TRP A 39 -0.28 0.51 -12.04
C TRP A 39 0.88 0.18 -12.96
N TYR A 40 0.57 -0.47 -14.07
CA TYR A 40 1.54 -0.77 -15.12
C TYR A 40 1.65 0.39 -16.11
N ASP A 41 2.88 0.76 -16.49
CA ASP A 41 3.16 1.84 -17.45
C ASP A 41 2.97 1.45 -18.91
N GLN A 42 2.53 0.21 -19.17
CA GLN A 42 2.43 -0.38 -20.52
C GLN A 42 3.77 -0.53 -21.23
N GLN A 43 4.88 -0.41 -20.50
CA GLN A 43 6.22 -0.68 -20.99
C GLN A 43 6.81 -1.80 -20.16
N VAL A 44 7.70 -1.50 -19.21
CA VAL A 44 8.34 -2.53 -18.41
C VAL A 44 8.46 -2.09 -16.96
N HIS A 45 7.51 -1.29 -16.47
CA HIS A 45 7.54 -0.81 -15.09
C HIS A 45 6.19 -0.84 -14.41
N ILE A 46 6.22 -1.17 -13.13
CA ILE A 46 5.10 -0.94 -12.22
C ILE A 46 5.40 0.34 -11.47
N HIS A 47 4.48 1.29 -11.54
CA HIS A 47 4.49 2.47 -10.70
C HIS A 47 3.64 2.22 -9.46
N CYS A 48 4.14 2.65 -8.31
CA CYS A 48 3.41 2.56 -7.05
C CYS A 48 3.48 3.89 -6.30
N LEU A 49 2.35 4.28 -5.71
CA LEU A 49 2.21 5.42 -4.82
C LEU A 49 1.54 4.99 -3.53
N LEU A 50 1.94 5.63 -2.44
CA LEU A 50 1.23 5.50 -1.19
C LEU A 50 -0.08 6.29 -1.29
N ASP A 51 -1.22 5.63 -1.03
CA ASP A 51 -2.56 6.23 -1.12
C ASP A 51 -3.08 6.61 0.28
N SER A 52 -2.89 5.70 1.24
CA SER A 52 -3.14 5.95 2.65
C SER A 52 -2.01 5.41 3.52
N ASP A 53 -1.51 6.27 4.41
CA ASP A 53 -0.55 5.90 5.44
C ASP A 53 -1.25 5.93 6.80
N PRO A 54 -1.49 4.78 7.45
CA PRO A 54 -1.89 4.80 8.83
C PRO A 54 -0.78 5.37 9.71
N ALA A 55 -1.17 5.93 10.87
CA ALA A 55 -0.22 6.29 11.94
C ALA A 55 0.75 5.11 12.21
N PRO A 56 2.00 5.38 12.66
CA PRO A 56 3.11 4.43 12.57
C PRO A 56 2.76 3.03 13.10
N THR A 57 2.40 2.15 12.16
CA THR A 57 2.09 0.74 12.44
C THR A 57 3.38 -0.03 12.69
N ALA A 58 3.31 -1.03 13.55
CA ALA A 58 4.45 -1.87 13.93
C ALA A 58 5.14 -2.45 12.69
N ALA A 59 6.47 -2.26 12.61
CA ALA A 59 7.27 -2.78 11.51
C ALA A 59 7.09 -4.30 11.39
N GLY A 60 6.66 -4.75 10.21
CA GLY A 60 6.56 -6.17 9.92
C GLY A 60 7.92 -6.86 10.07
N LYS A 61 7.93 -8.05 10.67
CA LYS A 61 9.14 -8.84 10.88
C LYS A 61 9.75 -9.18 9.51
N THR A 62 10.84 -8.52 9.15
CA THR A 62 11.50 -8.70 7.84
C THR A 62 12.49 -9.85 7.98
N THR A 63 12.19 -10.99 7.36
CA THR A 63 12.88 -12.27 7.59
C THR A 63 14.01 -12.58 6.59
N ALA A 64 14.31 -11.70 5.63
CA ALA A 64 15.30 -11.96 4.59
C ALA A 64 16.27 -10.78 4.39
N GLN A 65 17.48 -11.08 3.89
CA GLN A 65 18.45 -10.11 3.34
C GLN A 65 17.86 -9.44 2.09
N LEU A 66 16.92 -8.53 2.29
CA LEU A 66 16.38 -7.71 1.21
C LEU A 66 17.32 -6.55 0.94
N PRO A 67 17.33 -6.00 -0.28
CA PRO A 67 17.97 -4.72 -0.55
C PRO A 67 17.47 -3.66 0.44
N ARG A 68 18.37 -2.79 0.90
CA ARG A 68 18.09 -1.77 1.93
C ARG A 68 16.84 -0.94 1.60
N ILE A 69 16.66 -0.57 0.34
CA ILE A 69 15.50 0.22 -0.10
C ILE A 69 14.16 -0.50 0.13
N VAL A 70 14.11 -1.82 -0.08
CA VAL A 70 12.89 -2.63 0.15
C VAL A 70 12.63 -2.78 1.65
N GLN A 71 13.69 -2.88 2.46
CA GLN A 71 13.56 -2.90 3.92
C GLN A 71 12.99 -1.57 4.44
N GLU A 72 13.53 -0.45 3.95
CA GLU A 72 13.06 0.90 4.32
C GLU A 72 11.60 1.11 3.88
N LEU A 73 11.26 0.70 2.66
CA LEU A 73 9.90 0.77 2.11
C LEU A 73 8.88 0.02 2.98
N ARG A 74 9.23 -1.17 3.47
CA ARG A 74 8.33 -2.00 4.30
C ARG A 74 8.27 -1.57 5.76
N SER A 75 9.38 -1.07 6.30
CA SER A 75 9.50 -0.68 7.72
C SER A 75 9.07 0.76 8.01
N LYS A 76 9.23 1.66 7.03
CA LYS A 76 8.93 3.09 7.14
C LYS A 76 8.21 3.58 5.87
N PRO A 77 7.02 3.05 5.57
CA PRO A 77 6.27 3.46 4.37
C PRO A 77 6.02 4.97 4.31
N SER A 78 5.85 5.61 5.47
CA SER A 78 5.65 7.05 5.62
C SER A 78 6.76 7.92 5.02
N SER A 79 8.01 7.42 4.90
CA SER A 79 9.09 8.18 4.26
C SER A 79 8.97 8.23 2.74
N PHE A 80 8.05 7.46 2.15
CA PHE A 80 7.77 7.43 0.72
C PHE A 80 6.46 8.16 0.38
N LYS A 81 5.94 8.98 1.31
CA LYS A 81 4.85 9.91 1.04
C LYS A 81 5.21 10.83 -0.12
N ALA A 82 4.29 10.98 -1.07
CA ALA A 82 4.48 11.75 -2.29
C ALA A 82 5.68 11.31 -3.17
N VAL A 83 6.16 10.07 -3.03
CA VAL A 83 7.24 9.52 -3.87
C VAL A 83 6.68 8.45 -4.81
N LEU A 84 6.87 8.65 -6.12
CA LEU A 84 6.55 7.65 -7.14
C LEU A 84 7.63 6.57 -7.18
N ILE A 85 7.27 5.37 -6.76
CA ILE A 85 8.17 4.21 -6.77
C ILE A 85 8.02 3.50 -8.10
N ARG A 86 9.16 3.15 -8.73
CA ARG A 86 9.21 2.46 -10.01
C ARG A 86 9.87 1.10 -9.83
N ILE A 87 9.13 0.04 -10.08
CA ILE A 87 9.60 -1.34 -10.02
C ILE A 87 9.86 -1.80 -11.46
N PRO A 88 11.12 -2.02 -11.86
CA PRO A 88 11.41 -2.52 -13.19
C PRO A 88 10.96 -3.97 -13.34
N MET A 89 10.31 -4.24 -14.44
CA MET A 89 10.10 -5.57 -15.01
C MET A 89 11.12 -5.74 -16.13
N TYR A 90 11.65 -6.94 -16.31
CA TYR A 90 12.64 -7.20 -17.37
C TYR A 90 11.99 -7.63 -18.69
N THR A 91 10.69 -7.89 -18.67
CA THR A 91 9.90 -8.39 -19.79
C THR A 91 8.48 -7.85 -19.72
N ASP A 92 7.84 -7.68 -20.87
CA ASP A 92 6.39 -7.44 -20.93
C ASP A 92 5.65 -8.62 -20.26
N PRO A 93 4.75 -8.34 -19.31
CA PRO A 93 4.02 -9.39 -18.63
C PRO A 93 2.99 -9.97 -19.60
N TYR A 94 3.16 -11.25 -19.93
CA TYR A 94 2.14 -12.01 -20.68
C TYR A 94 0.87 -12.22 -19.85
N ASP A 95 1.01 -12.20 -18.52
CA ASP A 95 -0.06 -12.37 -17.55
C ASP A 95 -0.09 -11.19 -16.57
N VAL A 96 -1.28 -10.65 -16.39
CA VAL A 96 -1.58 -9.50 -15.54
C VAL A 96 -1.55 -9.85 -14.05
N HIS A 97 -1.62 -11.13 -13.68
CA HIS A 97 -1.49 -11.57 -12.30
C HIS A 97 -0.06 -11.44 -11.77
N PHE A 98 0.94 -11.66 -12.63
CA PHE A 98 2.34 -11.61 -12.20
C PHE A 98 2.77 -10.21 -11.73
N PRO A 99 2.53 -9.11 -12.48
CA PRO A 99 2.83 -7.75 -12.01
C PRO A 99 2.14 -7.40 -10.70
N ARG A 100 0.88 -7.81 -10.54
CA ARG A 100 0.14 -7.59 -9.30
C ARG A 100 0.81 -8.28 -8.12
N LEU A 101 1.15 -9.56 -8.26
CA LEU A 101 1.84 -10.32 -7.21
C LEU A 101 3.23 -9.73 -6.91
N LEU A 102 3.95 -9.27 -7.93
CA LEU A 102 5.24 -8.61 -7.76
C LEU A 102 5.10 -7.29 -6.98
N ALA A 103 4.07 -6.49 -7.28
CA ALA A 103 3.77 -5.27 -6.56
C ALA A 103 3.39 -5.57 -5.09
N GLU A 104 2.47 -6.50 -4.85
CA GLU A 104 2.06 -6.94 -3.51
C GLU A 104 3.27 -7.45 -2.70
N ALA A 105 4.07 -8.33 -3.28
CA ALA A 105 5.27 -8.86 -2.64
C ALA A 105 6.30 -7.77 -2.37
N THR A 106 6.53 -6.83 -3.28
CA THR A 106 7.53 -5.77 -3.09
C THR A 106 7.08 -4.79 -2.00
N MET A 107 5.85 -4.29 -2.12
CA MET A 107 5.33 -3.19 -1.30
C MET A 107 4.89 -3.65 0.10
N CYS A 108 4.15 -4.75 0.18
CA CYS A 108 3.61 -5.27 1.44
C CYS A 108 4.41 -6.44 2.01
N GLY A 109 5.05 -7.24 1.16
CA GLY A 109 5.69 -8.48 1.59
C GLY A 109 4.66 -9.43 2.20
N GLY A 110 4.83 -9.75 3.49
CA GLY A 110 3.90 -10.60 4.25
C GLY A 110 3.07 -9.85 5.30
N ARG A 111 2.97 -8.53 5.21
CA ARG A 111 2.21 -7.71 6.16
C ARG A 111 0.71 -7.91 5.98
N ALA A 112 0.00 -8.21 7.07
CA ALA A 112 -1.46 -8.37 7.06
C ALA A 112 -2.21 -7.02 7.07
N ASP A 113 -1.55 -5.95 7.49
CA ASP A 113 -2.06 -4.58 7.56
C ASP A 113 -1.67 -3.73 6.34
N CYS A 114 -1.27 -4.39 5.25
CA CYS A 114 -0.86 -3.77 4.00
C CYS A 114 -1.63 -4.36 2.83
N SER A 115 -2.08 -3.50 1.94
CA SER A 115 -2.79 -3.88 0.72
C SER A 115 -2.27 -3.09 -0.48
N VAL A 116 -2.40 -3.69 -1.66
CA VAL A 116 -2.07 -3.05 -2.94
C VAL A 116 -3.29 -3.08 -3.84
N GLN A 117 -3.76 -1.91 -4.26
CA GLN A 117 -4.70 -1.77 -5.35
C GLN A 117 -3.93 -1.66 -6.66
N TYR A 118 -3.96 -2.72 -7.45
CA TYR A 118 -3.30 -2.79 -8.74
C TYR A 118 -4.30 -2.58 -9.89
N THR A 119 -3.94 -1.75 -10.87
CA THR A 119 -4.68 -1.56 -12.12
C THR A 119 -3.75 -1.64 -13.34
N GLN A 120 -4.28 -2.07 -14.48
CA GLN A 120 -3.54 -2.08 -15.75
C GLN A 120 -3.66 -0.75 -16.50
N GLN A 121 -4.69 0.03 -16.16
CA GLN A 121 -4.91 1.33 -16.77
C GLN A 121 -4.02 2.34 -16.09
N VAL A 122 -3.32 3.14 -16.90
CA VAL A 122 -2.56 4.28 -16.40
C VAL A 122 -3.58 5.27 -15.83
N PRO A 123 -3.50 5.63 -14.54
CA PRO A 123 -4.41 6.61 -13.95
C PRO A 123 -4.28 7.95 -14.68
N GLU A 124 -5.40 8.67 -14.78
CA GLU A 124 -5.41 10.02 -15.36
C GLU A 124 -4.44 10.92 -14.59
N HIS A 125 -3.77 11.85 -15.29
CA HIS A 125 -2.77 12.73 -14.69
C HIS A 125 -3.31 13.51 -13.47
N GLY A 126 -4.59 13.89 -13.50
CA GLY A 126 -5.25 14.56 -12.40
C GLY A 126 -5.41 13.69 -11.14
N GLU A 127 -5.61 12.38 -11.29
CA GLU A 127 -5.71 11.44 -10.17
C GLU A 127 -4.36 11.29 -9.47
N ILE A 128 -3.29 11.10 -10.26
CA ILE A 128 -1.92 11.00 -9.75
C ILE A 128 -1.55 12.26 -8.97
N ALA A 129 -1.85 13.43 -9.53
CA ALA A 129 -1.61 14.72 -8.88
C ALA A 129 -2.37 14.83 -7.55
N GLN A 130 -3.62 14.39 -7.48
CA GLN A 130 -4.41 14.43 -6.24
C GLN A 130 -3.81 13.55 -5.13
N ILE A 131 -3.33 12.35 -5.46
CA ILE A 131 -2.68 11.45 -4.48
C ILE A 131 -1.40 12.10 -3.96
N LEU A 132 -0.57 12.65 -4.85
CA LEU A 132 0.66 13.33 -4.46
C LEU A 132 0.37 14.55 -3.58
N LEU A 133 -0.61 15.37 -3.95
CA LEU A 133 -1.01 16.56 -3.21
C LEU A 133 -1.55 16.24 -1.81
N ARG A 134 -2.24 15.11 -1.61
CA ARG A 134 -2.71 14.67 -0.29
C ARG A 134 -1.55 14.47 0.71
N HIS A 135 -0.38 14.10 0.20
CA HIS A 135 0.79 13.78 0.99
C HIS A 135 1.78 14.94 1.13
N LEU A 136 1.63 15.98 0.31
CA LEU A 136 2.37 17.21 0.51
C LEU A 136 1.75 17.93 1.70
N ASP A 137 2.53 18.10 2.78
CA ASP A 137 2.22 18.99 3.90
C ASP A 137 2.21 20.44 3.39
N TRP A 138 1.24 20.78 2.55
CA TRP A 138 1.09 22.14 2.06
C TRP A 138 0.72 23.01 3.27
N PRO A 139 1.48 24.09 3.53
CA PRO A 139 1.21 24.98 4.64
C PRO A 139 -0.22 25.50 4.51
N GLN A 140 -1.02 25.27 5.56
CA GLN A 140 -2.39 25.76 5.57
C GLN A 140 -2.36 27.29 5.59
N PRO A 141 -3.30 27.98 4.90
CA PRO A 141 -3.41 29.43 5.00
C PRO A 141 -3.66 29.82 6.48
N GLY A 142 -2.60 30.26 7.16
CA GLY A 142 -2.57 30.46 8.61
C GLY A 142 -1.31 29.93 9.31
N ASP A 143 -0.53 29.06 8.67
CA ASP A 143 0.78 28.62 9.19
C ASP A 143 1.80 29.76 9.09
N THR A 144 1.95 30.51 10.18
CA THR A 144 2.94 31.59 10.34
C THR A 144 4.39 31.10 10.34
N ARG A 145 4.64 29.79 10.18
CA ARG A 145 5.98 29.20 10.08
C ARG A 145 6.71 29.52 8.78
N ILE A 146 6.05 30.14 7.79
CA ILE A 146 6.76 30.84 6.70
C ILE A 146 7.28 32.21 7.22
N ALA A 147 8.05 32.18 8.30
CA ALA A 147 8.74 33.35 8.87
C ALA A 147 10.21 33.39 8.43
N GLY A 148 10.51 32.88 7.22
CA GLY A 148 11.84 32.88 6.63
C GLY A 148 11.92 33.48 5.23
N ALA A 149 10.78 33.90 4.65
CA ALA A 149 10.83 34.76 3.47
C ALA A 149 11.30 36.15 3.95
N PRO A 150 12.45 36.67 3.47
CA PRO A 150 12.86 38.01 3.84
C PRO A 150 11.74 38.99 3.44
N PRO A 151 11.38 39.95 4.30
CA PRO A 151 10.37 40.94 3.94
C PRO A 151 10.79 41.63 2.65
N ALA A 152 9.84 41.81 1.73
CA ALA A 152 10.06 42.42 0.41
C ALA A 152 10.78 43.79 0.46
N THR A 153 10.86 44.40 1.64
CA THR A 153 11.63 45.60 1.93
C THR A 153 13.15 45.46 1.73
N GLN A 154 13.72 44.25 1.73
CA GLN A 154 15.17 44.07 1.50
C GLN A 154 15.59 44.06 0.03
N LEU A 155 14.67 43.90 -0.94
CA LEU A 155 15.01 43.97 -2.36
C LEU A 155 15.24 45.40 -2.87
N ALA A 156 14.83 46.44 -2.12
CA ALA A 156 15.05 47.82 -2.53
C ALA A 156 16.47 48.35 -2.21
N ALA A 157 17.24 47.67 -1.35
CA ALA A 157 18.56 48.15 -0.91
C ALA A 157 19.72 47.67 -1.80
N ALA A 158 19.54 46.63 -2.61
CA ALA A 158 20.60 46.06 -3.46
C ALA A 158 20.75 46.74 -4.84
N GLY A 159 19.89 47.72 -5.17
CA GLY A 159 19.85 48.36 -6.49
C GLY A 159 20.63 49.67 -6.64
N ARG A 160 21.57 50.01 -5.74
CA ARG A 160 22.33 51.28 -5.78
C ARG A 160 23.85 51.13 -5.80
N ALA A 161 24.36 50.04 -6.35
CA ALA A 161 25.79 49.86 -6.50
C ALA A 161 26.16 49.34 -7.90
N TYR A 162 25.74 50.04 -8.95
CA TYR A 162 26.38 50.08 -10.26
C TYR A 162 26.07 51.40 -10.96
#